data_AF-A0A7K0XCL8-F1
#
_entry.id   AF-A0A7K0XCL8-F1
#
_cell.length_a   1.000
_cell.length_b   1.000
_cell.length_c   1.000
_cell.angle_alpha   90.00
_cell.angle_beta   90.00
_cell.angle_gamma   90.00
#
_symmetry.space_group_name_H-M   'P 1'
#
loop_
_entity.id
_entity.type
_entity.pdbx_description
1 polymer ?
#
loop_
_entity_poly.entity_id
_entity_poly.type
_entity_poly.pdbx_seq_one_letter_code
_entity_poly.pdbx_strand_id
1 'polypeptide(L)'
;MLNKFIALTVAAFSLFIAIPSSSAASDIPLLTWERGKEQNIVLGGYTNQSSWEIQLVAKGQNPLKFSKSTANKDGYFVYSLFLPKDFPIGAYRVESVGTSGAANVVAGVQVVELLFFEIIRVPIQLLFLLTVLIFLLSTLSTLRIRRFEQMSYLQSKSEVHLAPAIASFYRLRRSSVAGVQRSLFKHVIKKEGELLHKISPALWALLPVATFIFGSYIGIAAGTELGIPNIPILLFVIAAIIGVFDPYSGFTAAIGFSILQTMQGHISSMRAVGALMAIALSWLAPGLISSIYREMIAKDTLPEMIKRSIPTLFSAFFGAAIFYSSELLLSSLLDRTGAIVNSRIDLPIAIGIAVLLKERLEKIVDRRALLSDGNIEVKSILLSRIISPRAVGILALFFAGVTYIWTQSLIFALSAALVFIVPLLLLQIRFASPVVSALARVPRNILAESSIVSAVSFGIFMLIQSMPFEVIQKGKLIILGAAVPLIIHAVFSSLSDTQDREMVDAQ
;
A
#
# COMPACT_ATOMS: atom_id res chain seq x y z
N MET A 1 -33.03 41.60 -48.04
CA MET A 1 -32.43 40.35 -48.57
C MET A 1 -30.90 40.41 -48.62
N LEU A 2 -30.30 41.59 -48.82
CA LEU A 2 -28.84 41.79 -48.87
C LEU A 2 -28.07 41.29 -47.63
N ASN A 3 -28.57 41.51 -46.42
CA ASN A 3 -27.89 41.06 -45.19
C ASN A 3 -27.88 39.53 -45.02
N LYS A 4 -28.86 38.82 -45.58
CA LYS A 4 -28.89 37.34 -45.57
C LYS A 4 -27.93 36.75 -46.60
N PHE A 5 -27.73 37.45 -47.72
CA PHE A 5 -26.74 37.07 -48.73
C PHE A 5 -25.32 37.25 -48.20
N ILE A 6 -25.01 38.41 -47.58
CA ILE A 6 -23.69 38.68 -46.98
C ILE A 6 -23.35 37.70 -45.85
N ALA A 7 -24.32 37.34 -45.01
CA ALA A 7 -24.12 36.34 -43.96
C ALA A 7 -23.81 34.95 -44.55
N LEU A 8 -24.46 34.58 -45.65
CA LEU A 8 -24.20 33.33 -46.36
C LEU A 8 -22.82 33.32 -47.03
N THR A 9 -22.38 34.45 -47.61
CA THR A 9 -21.05 34.57 -48.21
C THR A 9 -19.94 34.54 -47.16
N VAL A 10 -20.13 35.20 -46.01
CA VAL A 10 -19.16 35.16 -44.91
C VAL A 10 -19.09 33.77 -44.28
N ALA A 11 -20.22 33.07 -44.13
CA ALA A 11 -20.26 31.68 -43.66
C ALA A 11 -19.60 30.71 -44.66
N ALA A 12 -19.80 30.91 -45.96
CA ALA A 12 -19.14 30.12 -46.99
C ALA A 12 -17.63 30.40 -47.05
N PHE A 13 -17.20 31.65 -46.90
CA PHE A 13 -15.79 32.03 -46.90
C PHE A 13 -15.05 31.56 -45.64
N SER A 14 -15.73 31.53 -44.48
CA SER A 14 -15.18 30.95 -43.25
C SER A 14 -15.11 29.42 -43.27
N LEU A 15 -15.96 28.74 -44.07
CA LEU A 15 -15.79 27.32 -44.37
C LEU A 15 -14.58 27.03 -45.27
N PHE A 16 -14.20 27.95 -46.17
CA PHE A 16 -13.03 27.80 -47.03
C PHE A 16 -11.69 28.12 -46.34
N ILE A 17 -11.70 28.92 -45.26
CA ILE A 17 -10.51 29.18 -44.42
C ILE A 17 -10.30 28.08 -43.37
N ALA A 18 -11.31 27.25 -43.10
CA ALA A 18 -11.25 26.10 -42.19
C ALA A 18 -10.95 24.76 -42.89
N ILE A 19 -10.35 24.78 -44.08
CA ILE A 19 -9.79 23.57 -44.68
C ILE A 19 -8.42 23.37 -44.04
N PRO A 20 -8.18 22.30 -43.26
CA PRO A 20 -6.83 21.99 -42.80
C PRO A 20 -5.96 21.82 -44.03
N SER A 21 -4.98 22.70 -44.18
CA SER A 21 -3.95 22.60 -45.19
C SER A 21 -3.14 21.34 -44.86
N SER A 22 -3.51 20.21 -45.47
CA SER A 22 -2.73 18.97 -45.44
C SER A 22 -1.53 19.13 -46.37
N SER A 23 -0.61 20.01 -45.97
CA SER A 23 0.77 19.91 -46.42
C SER A 23 1.41 18.76 -45.65
N ALA A 24 1.53 17.62 -46.34
CA ALA A 24 2.26 16.44 -45.88
C ALA A 24 3.76 16.75 -45.80
N ALA A 25 4.20 17.38 -44.72
CA ALA A 25 5.46 17.02 -44.09
C ALA A 25 5.08 16.02 -42.99
N SER A 26 5.63 14.81 -43.05
CA SER A 26 5.53 13.85 -41.95
C SER A 26 6.34 14.41 -40.77
N ASP A 27 5.76 15.34 -40.01
CA ASP A 27 6.37 15.85 -38.79
C ASP A 27 6.43 14.70 -37.79
N ILE A 28 7.62 14.10 -37.68
CA ILE A 28 7.89 13.05 -36.72
C ILE A 28 7.74 13.69 -35.33
N PRO A 29 6.79 13.24 -34.49
CA PRO A 29 6.55 13.85 -33.20
C PRO A 29 7.76 13.68 -32.29
N LEU A 30 8.10 14.73 -31.53
CA LEU A 30 9.11 14.70 -30.47
C LEU A 30 8.40 14.54 -29.12
N LEU A 31 8.69 13.44 -28.43
CA LEU A 31 8.13 13.09 -27.12
C LEU A 31 9.18 13.26 -26.02
N THR A 32 8.75 13.57 -24.81
CA THR A 32 9.60 13.56 -23.61
C THR A 32 9.16 12.45 -22.68
N TRP A 33 10.05 11.51 -22.37
CA TRP A 33 9.76 10.37 -21.50
C TRP A 33 10.66 10.37 -20.27
N GLU A 34 10.08 10.04 -19.13
CA GLU A 34 10.84 9.84 -17.90
C GLU A 34 11.20 8.37 -17.74
N ARG A 35 12.45 8.11 -17.36
CA ARG A 35 12.90 6.77 -16.95
C ARG A 35 12.19 6.32 -15.67
N GLY A 36 12.02 5.01 -15.48
CA GLY A 36 11.33 4.43 -14.32
C GLY A 36 9.79 4.38 -14.41
N LYS A 37 9.22 4.72 -15.58
CA LYS A 37 7.78 4.68 -15.87
C LYS A 37 7.50 3.80 -17.09
N GLU A 38 6.29 3.27 -17.16
CA GLU A 38 5.74 2.71 -18.39
C GLU A 38 5.35 3.84 -19.34
N GLN A 39 5.78 3.71 -20.59
CA GLN A 39 5.51 4.64 -21.68
C GLN A 39 4.69 3.93 -22.75
N ASN A 40 3.76 4.64 -23.36
CA ASN A 40 2.87 4.09 -24.38
C ASN A 40 2.94 4.87 -25.69
N ILE A 41 2.75 4.14 -26.78
CA ILE A 41 2.44 4.68 -28.10
C ILE A 41 1.24 3.93 -28.65
N VAL A 42 0.26 4.67 -29.16
CA VAL A 42 -0.88 4.10 -29.85
C VAL A 42 -0.61 4.12 -31.35
N LEU A 43 -0.65 2.95 -31.98
CA LEU A 43 -0.49 2.83 -33.43
C LEU A 43 -1.66 2.03 -33.99
N GLY A 44 -2.24 2.52 -35.09
CA GLY A 44 -3.30 1.81 -35.82
C GLY A 44 -3.94 2.66 -36.91
N GLY A 45 -4.84 2.03 -37.66
CA GLY A 45 -5.50 2.57 -38.85
C GLY A 45 -5.24 1.71 -40.10
N TYR A 46 -6.33 1.27 -40.76
CA TYR A 46 -6.50 0.66 -42.10
C TYR A 46 -5.36 -0.11 -42.79
N THR A 47 -4.34 -0.59 -42.08
CA THR A 47 -3.19 -1.30 -42.65
C THR A 47 -2.90 -2.53 -41.81
N ASN A 48 -2.45 -3.61 -42.47
CA ASN A 48 -2.12 -4.91 -41.88
C ASN A 48 -0.86 -4.82 -40.97
N GLN A 49 -0.95 -4.06 -39.88
CA GLN A 49 0.12 -3.79 -38.90
C GLN A 49 0.27 -4.93 -37.87
N SER A 50 -0.33 -6.09 -38.11
CA SER A 50 -0.27 -7.23 -37.20
C SER A 50 1.16 -7.76 -37.00
N SER A 51 2.06 -7.47 -37.94
CA SER A 51 3.43 -8.01 -38.03
C SER A 51 4.56 -7.03 -37.72
N TRP A 52 4.25 -5.79 -37.33
CA TRP A 52 5.28 -4.80 -37.00
C TRP A 52 5.78 -4.97 -35.57
N GLU A 53 7.10 -4.88 -35.40
CA GLU A 53 7.76 -4.79 -34.11
C GLU A 53 8.15 -3.34 -33.84
N ILE A 54 7.70 -2.78 -32.73
CA ILE A 54 8.04 -1.41 -32.33
C ILE A 54 9.21 -1.48 -31.35
N GLN A 55 10.24 -0.68 -31.59
CA GLN A 55 11.46 -0.67 -30.80
C GLN A 55 11.92 0.77 -30.49
N LEU A 56 12.49 0.98 -29.31
CA LEU A 56 13.19 2.21 -28.95
C LEU A 56 14.69 2.00 -29.22
N VAL A 57 15.27 2.87 -30.06
CA VAL A 57 16.62 2.74 -30.57
C VAL A 57 17.42 3.99 -30.27
N ALA A 58 18.67 3.82 -29.85
CA ALA A 58 19.69 4.85 -29.83
C ALA A 58 21.00 4.32 -30.41
N LYS A 59 21.83 5.24 -30.91
CA LYS A 59 23.12 4.90 -31.51
C LYS A 59 24.02 4.23 -30.46
N GLY A 60 24.44 2.99 -30.75
CA GLY A 60 25.35 2.23 -29.88
C GLY A 60 24.70 1.53 -28.68
N GLN A 61 23.36 1.48 -28.61
CA GLN A 61 22.63 0.74 -27.58
C GLN A 61 21.77 -0.37 -28.20
N ASN A 62 21.53 -1.43 -27.42
CA ASN A 62 20.61 -2.50 -27.84
C ASN A 62 19.17 -1.96 -27.88
N PRO A 63 18.39 -2.26 -28.94
CA PRO A 63 17.01 -1.82 -29.04
C PRO A 63 16.14 -2.38 -27.90
N LEU A 64 15.27 -1.53 -27.35
CA LEU A 64 14.24 -1.95 -26.39
C LEU A 64 12.92 -2.21 -27.11
N LYS A 65 12.41 -3.43 -27.01
CA LYS A 65 11.19 -3.86 -27.70
C LYS A 65 9.95 -3.50 -26.88
N PHE A 66 8.91 -3.00 -27.56
CA PHE A 66 7.62 -2.72 -26.94
C PHE A 66 6.79 -4.00 -26.84
N SER A 67 6.01 -4.11 -25.77
CA SER A 67 4.96 -5.12 -25.63
C SER A 67 3.68 -4.64 -26.29
N LYS A 68 3.04 -5.53 -27.07
CA LYS A 68 1.82 -5.24 -27.84
C LYS A 68 0.57 -5.69 -27.09
N SER A 69 -0.44 -4.82 -27.00
CA SER A 69 -1.76 -5.18 -26.45
C SER A 69 -2.58 -6.07 -27.38
N THR A 70 -3.72 -6.57 -26.92
CA THR A 70 -4.76 -7.06 -27.83
C THR A 70 -5.28 -5.92 -28.72
N ALA A 71 -5.93 -6.22 -29.84
CA ALA A 71 -6.55 -5.18 -30.67
C ALA A 71 -7.79 -4.59 -29.98
N ASN A 72 -8.03 -3.29 -30.14
CA ASN A 72 -9.33 -2.70 -29.80
C ASN A 72 -10.38 -3.00 -30.89
N LYS A 73 -11.64 -2.59 -30.68
CA LYS A 73 -12.74 -2.80 -31.63
C LYS A 73 -12.48 -2.19 -33.02
N ASP A 74 -11.69 -1.13 -33.07
CA ASP A 74 -11.35 -0.39 -34.29
C ASP A 74 -10.00 -0.84 -34.89
N GLY A 75 -9.40 -1.91 -34.37
CA GLY A 75 -8.15 -2.50 -34.88
C GLY A 75 -6.85 -1.82 -34.44
N TYR A 76 -6.90 -0.88 -33.48
CA TYR A 76 -5.70 -0.23 -32.92
C TYR A 76 -5.04 -1.10 -31.85
N PHE A 77 -3.72 -0.93 -31.74
CA PHE A 77 -2.90 -1.54 -30.71
C PHE A 77 -2.23 -0.47 -29.85
N VAL A 78 -2.11 -0.76 -28.56
CA VAL A 78 -1.29 0.03 -27.64
C VAL A 78 0.03 -0.71 -27.44
N TYR A 79 1.12 -0.06 -27.80
CA TYR A 79 2.48 -0.54 -27.57
C TYR A 79 3.01 0.10 -26.30
N SER A 80 3.47 -0.72 -25.37
CA SER A 80 3.94 -0.31 -24.05
C SER A 80 5.39 -0.72 -23.82
N LEU A 81 6.18 0.17 -23.20
CA LEU A 81 7.56 -0.08 -22.82
C LEU A 81 7.82 0.46 -21.42
N PHE A 82 8.27 -0.39 -20.51
CA PHE A 82 8.79 0.05 -19.22
C PHE A 82 10.25 0.50 -19.37
N LEU A 83 10.53 1.78 -19.12
CA LEU A 83 11.89 2.28 -19.09
C LEU A 83 12.50 2.00 -17.72
N PRO A 84 13.60 1.23 -17.60
CA PRO A 84 14.28 1.03 -16.32
C PRO A 84 14.72 2.36 -15.69
N LYS A 85 14.79 2.40 -14.35
CA LYS A 85 15.22 3.63 -13.63
C LYS A 85 16.63 4.08 -13.99
N ASP A 86 17.51 3.13 -14.28
CA ASP A 86 18.90 3.39 -14.63
C ASP A 86 19.11 3.54 -16.15
N PHE A 87 18.02 3.62 -16.93
CA PHE A 87 18.10 3.78 -18.37
C PHE A 87 18.81 5.11 -18.73
N PRO A 88 19.75 5.12 -19.69
CA PRO A 88 20.53 6.33 -19.99
C PRO A 88 19.64 7.44 -20.53
N ILE A 89 19.84 8.65 -20.02
CA ILE A 89 19.17 9.85 -20.53
C ILE A 89 19.74 10.25 -21.90
N GLY A 90 18.93 10.90 -22.73
CA GLY A 90 19.36 11.34 -24.05
C GLY A 90 18.28 11.21 -25.12
N ALA A 91 18.69 11.42 -26.37
CA ALA A 91 17.81 11.33 -27.52
C ALA A 91 17.77 9.90 -28.08
N TYR A 92 16.55 9.40 -28.26
CA TYR A 92 16.19 8.10 -28.80
C TYR A 92 15.19 8.28 -29.94
N ARG A 93 14.97 7.20 -30.69
CA ARG A 93 13.95 7.14 -31.75
C ARG A 93 13.12 5.89 -31.56
N VAL A 94 11.83 6.01 -31.82
CA VAL A 94 10.93 4.87 -31.91
C VAL A 94 10.87 4.47 -33.37
N GLU A 95 11.17 3.22 -33.64
CA GLU A 95 11.22 2.65 -34.98
C GLU A 95 10.18 1.52 -35.08
N SER A 96 9.43 1.48 -36.18
CA SER A 96 8.61 0.33 -36.56
C SER A 96 9.38 -0.52 -37.55
N VAL A 97 9.59 -1.78 -37.20
CA VAL A 97 10.34 -2.74 -38.00
C VAL A 97 9.34 -3.73 -38.61
N GLY A 98 9.24 -3.72 -39.94
CA GLY A 98 8.44 -4.68 -40.69
C GLY A 98 9.10 -6.05 -40.79
N THR A 99 8.37 -7.05 -41.28
CA THR A 99 8.87 -8.43 -41.49
C THR A 99 10.01 -8.53 -42.50
N SER A 100 10.16 -7.55 -43.38
CA SER A 100 11.28 -7.43 -44.33
C SER A 100 12.54 -6.79 -43.73
N GLY A 101 12.51 -6.37 -42.47
CA GLY A 101 13.62 -5.67 -41.79
C GLY A 101 13.70 -4.17 -42.08
N ALA A 102 12.80 -3.61 -42.89
CA ALA A 102 12.72 -2.17 -43.13
C ALA A 102 12.22 -1.45 -41.85
N ALA A 103 12.98 -0.46 -41.39
CA ALA A 103 12.68 0.34 -40.21
C ALA A 103 12.17 1.74 -40.60
N ASN A 104 11.01 2.14 -40.08
CA ASN A 104 10.48 3.49 -40.24
C ASN A 104 10.49 4.21 -38.90
N VAL A 105 10.96 5.46 -38.88
CA VAL A 105 10.95 6.28 -37.66
C VAL A 105 9.53 6.78 -37.40
N VAL A 106 8.99 6.42 -36.25
CA VAL A 106 7.63 6.75 -35.79
C VAL A 106 7.63 8.01 -34.92
N ALA A 107 8.64 8.17 -34.06
CA ALA A 107 8.75 9.32 -33.15
C ALA A 107 10.21 9.55 -32.73
N GLY A 108 10.57 10.79 -32.42
CA GLY A 108 11.75 11.14 -31.63
C GLY A 108 11.39 11.14 -30.15
N VAL A 109 12.29 10.66 -29.28
CA VAL A 109 12.05 10.58 -27.83
C VAL A 109 13.25 11.16 -27.09
N GLN A 110 13.02 12.18 -26.27
CA GLN A 110 13.99 12.63 -25.29
C GLN A 110 13.72 11.93 -23.96
N VAL A 111 14.64 11.07 -23.53
CA VAL A 111 14.57 10.44 -22.20
C VAL A 111 15.23 11.35 -21.17
N VAL A 112 14.49 11.63 -20.10
CA VAL A 112 14.89 12.48 -18.97
C VAL A 112 14.79 11.75 -17.63
N GLU A 113 15.31 12.37 -16.59
CA GLU A 113 15.23 11.83 -15.23
C GLU A 113 13.79 11.82 -14.69
N LEU A 114 13.55 10.92 -13.73
CA LEU A 114 12.25 10.80 -13.07
C LEU A 114 12.03 11.97 -12.11
N LEU A 115 11.18 12.92 -12.49
CA LEU A 115 10.84 14.05 -11.62
C LEU A 115 9.71 13.67 -10.65
N PHE A 116 8.68 12.98 -11.15
CA PHE A 116 7.46 12.68 -10.39
C PHE A 116 7.20 11.18 -10.32
N PHE A 117 7.07 10.62 -9.11
CA PHE A 117 6.71 9.21 -8.95
C PHE A 117 5.18 9.01 -8.99
N GLU A 118 4.65 8.85 -10.20
CA GLU A 118 3.24 8.50 -10.42
C GLU A 118 3.07 6.98 -10.39
N ILE A 119 2.60 6.44 -9.26
CA ILE A 119 2.47 4.98 -9.08
C ILE A 119 1.56 4.31 -10.12
N ILE A 120 0.57 5.02 -10.65
CA ILE A 120 -0.32 4.54 -11.72
C ILE A 120 0.44 4.23 -13.02
N ARG A 121 1.59 4.90 -13.24
CA ARG A 121 2.48 4.64 -14.38
C ARG A 121 3.58 3.63 -14.10
N VAL A 122 3.54 2.98 -12.93
CA VAL A 122 4.50 1.94 -12.53
C VAL A 122 3.71 0.72 -12.04
N PRO A 123 3.12 -0.06 -12.97
CA PRO A 123 2.05 -1.00 -12.63
C PRO A 123 2.46 -2.11 -11.67
N ILE A 124 3.72 -2.57 -11.74
CA ILE A 124 4.23 -3.61 -10.84
C ILE A 124 4.30 -3.10 -9.38
N GLN A 125 4.68 -1.84 -9.18
CA GLN A 125 4.73 -1.26 -7.84
C GLN A 125 3.33 -0.95 -7.31
N LEU A 126 2.41 -0.50 -8.18
CA LEU A 126 0.99 -0.38 -7.85
C LEU A 126 0.40 -1.74 -7.43
N LEU A 127 0.69 -2.79 -8.20
CA LEU A 127 0.24 -4.15 -7.93
C LEU A 127 0.74 -4.64 -6.58
N PHE A 128 2.02 -4.42 -6.26
CA PHE A 128 2.57 -4.82 -4.97
C PHE A 128 1.83 -4.12 -3.82
N LEU A 129 1.66 -2.80 -3.90
CA LEU A 129 0.95 -2.02 -2.88
C LEU A 129 -0.49 -2.52 -2.69
N LEU A 130 -1.22 -2.72 -3.80
CA LEU A 130 -2.59 -3.23 -3.75
C LEU A 130 -2.65 -4.67 -3.24
N THR A 131 -1.67 -5.51 -3.56
CA THR A 131 -1.63 -6.91 -3.11
C THR A 131 -1.46 -7.00 -1.60
N VAL A 132 -0.58 -6.18 -1.01
CA VAL A 132 -0.44 -6.10 0.45
C VAL A 132 -1.72 -5.58 1.10
N LEU A 133 -2.36 -4.56 0.53
CA LEU A 133 -3.65 -4.06 1.00
C LEU A 133 -4.75 -5.13 0.93
N ILE A 134 -4.83 -5.87 -0.19
CA ILE A 134 -5.79 -6.97 -0.38
C ILE A 134 -5.55 -8.07 0.65
N PHE A 135 -4.30 -8.41 0.89
CA PHE A 135 -3.95 -9.42 1.88
C PHE A 135 -4.40 -8.99 3.29
N LEU A 136 -4.14 -7.73 3.66
CA LEU A 136 -4.58 -7.15 4.94
C LEU A 136 -6.11 -7.17 5.10
N LEU A 137 -6.84 -6.68 4.10
CA LEU A 137 -8.29 -6.56 4.15
C LEU A 137 -8.99 -7.93 4.16
N SER A 138 -8.49 -8.88 3.35
CA SER A 138 -8.99 -10.26 3.38
C SER A 138 -8.69 -10.95 4.71
N THR A 139 -7.52 -10.71 5.31
CA THR A 139 -7.22 -11.25 6.66
C THR A 139 -8.21 -10.74 7.69
N LEU A 140 -8.51 -9.43 7.73
CA LEU A 140 -9.51 -8.87 8.65
C LEU A 140 -10.88 -9.54 8.48
N SER A 141 -11.22 -9.89 7.25
CA SER A 141 -12.43 -10.62 6.93
C SER A 141 -12.43 -12.05 7.50
N THR A 142 -11.31 -12.79 7.37
CA THR A 142 -11.17 -14.16 7.91
C THR A 142 -11.10 -14.19 9.44
N LEU A 143 -10.57 -13.14 10.09
CA LEU A 143 -10.51 -13.02 11.56
C LEU A 143 -11.87 -12.97 12.26
N ARG A 144 -12.97 -12.89 11.50
CA ARG A 144 -14.33 -12.93 12.01
C ARG A 144 -14.71 -14.28 12.65
N ILE A 145 -13.95 -15.34 12.39
CA ILE A 145 -14.24 -16.69 12.89
C ILE A 145 -13.87 -16.83 14.37
N ARG A 146 -14.65 -17.65 15.10
CA ARG A 146 -14.49 -17.90 16.55
C ARG A 146 -13.09 -18.33 16.96
N ARG A 147 -12.42 -19.13 16.12
CA ARG A 147 -11.04 -19.62 16.37
C ARG A 147 -10.06 -18.48 16.67
N PHE A 148 -10.26 -17.31 16.08
CA PHE A 148 -9.38 -16.15 16.25
C PHE A 148 -9.82 -15.20 17.36
N GLU A 149 -10.98 -15.41 17.97
CA GLU A 149 -11.62 -14.46 18.89
C GLU A 149 -10.80 -14.17 20.14
N GLN A 150 -10.13 -15.18 20.73
CA GLN A 150 -9.42 -15.00 21.99
C GLN A 150 -7.92 -14.76 21.78
N MET A 151 -7.41 -13.56 22.02
CA MET A 151 -5.97 -13.29 22.08
C MET A 151 -5.50 -13.28 23.53
N SER A 152 -4.38 -13.92 23.82
CA SER A 152 -3.81 -14.00 25.17
C SER A 152 -2.31 -13.76 25.16
N TYR A 153 -1.81 -13.00 26.13
CA TYR A 153 -0.38 -12.78 26.34
C TYR A 153 -0.02 -12.74 27.82
N LEU A 154 1.28 -12.90 28.11
CA LEU A 154 1.84 -12.79 29.45
C LEU A 154 2.10 -11.32 29.78
N GLN A 155 1.46 -10.81 30.83
CA GLN A 155 1.61 -9.44 31.33
C GLN A 155 2.33 -9.45 32.68
N SER A 156 3.27 -8.53 32.88
CA SER A 156 3.86 -8.28 34.21
C SER A 156 2.83 -7.59 35.12
N LYS A 157 2.77 -7.94 36.42
CA LYS A 157 1.91 -7.23 37.37
C LYS A 157 2.31 -5.75 37.47
N SER A 158 1.30 -4.93 37.75
CA SER A 158 1.38 -3.47 37.62
C SER A 158 2.16 -2.75 38.73
N GLU A 159 2.61 -3.46 39.77
CA GLU A 159 3.32 -2.90 40.92
C GLU A 159 4.81 -2.80 40.61
N VAL A 160 5.27 -1.62 40.21
CA VAL A 160 6.68 -1.33 39.95
C VAL A 160 7.09 -0.11 40.77
N HIS A 161 8.12 -0.27 41.60
CA HIS A 161 8.75 0.85 42.29
C HIS A 161 9.75 1.54 41.35
N LEU A 162 9.46 2.79 40.99
CA LEU A 162 10.29 3.62 40.11
C LEU A 162 10.62 4.95 40.79
N ALA A 163 11.75 5.56 40.41
CA ALA A 163 12.08 6.92 40.84
C ALA A 163 10.95 7.91 40.47
N PRO A 164 10.65 8.93 41.30
CA PRO A 164 9.49 9.80 41.12
C PRO A 164 9.34 10.42 39.72
N ALA A 165 10.46 10.85 39.12
CA ALA A 165 10.47 11.42 37.77
C ALA A 165 10.02 10.40 36.70
N ILE A 166 10.51 9.17 36.78
CA ILE A 166 10.20 8.08 35.84
C ILE A 166 8.76 7.59 36.07
N ALA A 167 8.30 7.55 37.32
CA ALA A 167 6.95 7.15 37.69
C ALA A 167 5.88 8.05 37.04
N SER A 168 6.17 9.33 36.83
CA SER A 168 5.27 10.24 36.11
C SER A 168 5.11 9.86 34.63
N PHE A 169 6.20 9.56 33.92
CA PHE A 169 6.13 9.08 32.54
C PHE A 169 5.49 7.69 32.43
N TYR A 170 5.74 6.83 33.40
CA TYR A 170 5.08 5.53 33.50
C TYR A 170 3.55 5.67 33.61
N ARG A 171 3.09 6.57 34.49
CA ARG A 171 1.66 6.90 34.64
C ARG A 171 1.09 7.50 33.36
N LEU A 172 1.81 8.43 32.73
CA LEU A 172 1.41 9.06 31.46
C LEU A 172 1.14 8.01 30.37
N ARG A 173 2.11 7.13 30.09
CA ARG A 173 1.95 6.06 29.08
C ARG A 173 0.77 5.15 29.44
N ARG A 174 0.67 4.74 30.72
CA ARG A 174 -0.42 3.89 31.20
C ARG A 174 -1.78 4.56 31.01
N SER A 175 -1.92 5.84 31.34
CA SER A 175 -3.17 6.60 31.17
C SER A 175 -3.53 6.82 29.71
N SER A 176 -2.55 7.13 28.85
CA SER A 176 -2.78 7.33 27.41
C SER A 176 -3.35 6.08 26.75
N VAL A 177 -2.81 4.90 27.09
CA VAL A 177 -3.34 3.63 26.57
C VAL A 177 -4.64 3.23 27.29
N ALA A 178 -4.83 3.60 28.56
CA ALA A 178 -6.06 3.32 29.29
C ALA A 178 -7.27 4.05 28.69
N GLY A 179 -7.10 5.30 28.24
CA GLY A 179 -8.15 6.13 27.65
C GLY A 179 -8.68 5.66 26.29
N VAL A 180 -7.94 4.80 25.58
CA VAL A 180 -8.41 4.21 24.31
C VAL A 180 -9.57 3.25 24.57
N GLN A 181 -10.60 3.23 23.73
CA GLN A 181 -11.69 2.23 23.85
C GLN A 181 -11.17 0.79 23.72
N ARG A 182 -11.91 -0.19 24.26
CA ARG A 182 -11.54 -1.61 24.10
C ARG A 182 -11.54 -1.96 22.60
N SER A 183 -10.39 -2.30 22.06
CA SER A 183 -10.19 -2.62 20.65
C SER A 183 -8.99 -3.56 20.47
N LEU A 184 -8.93 -4.22 19.31
CA LEU A 184 -7.76 -5.01 18.89
C LEU A 184 -6.49 -4.14 18.97
N PHE A 185 -6.56 -2.94 18.42
CA PHE A 185 -5.44 -1.99 18.41
C PHE A 185 -4.91 -1.69 19.82
N LYS A 186 -5.79 -1.38 20.78
CA LYS A 186 -5.41 -1.14 22.18
C LYS A 186 -4.74 -2.36 22.79
N HIS A 187 -5.25 -3.55 22.49
CA HIS A 187 -4.71 -4.79 23.03
C HIS A 187 -3.32 -5.10 22.50
N VAL A 188 -3.15 -5.01 21.18
CA VAL A 188 -1.86 -5.23 20.51
C VAL A 188 -0.84 -4.21 21.03
N ILE A 189 -1.17 -2.92 21.12
CA ILE A 189 -0.26 -1.90 21.70
C ILE A 189 0.20 -2.28 23.11
N LYS A 190 -0.71 -2.77 23.97
CA LYS A 190 -0.34 -3.19 25.33
C LYS A 190 0.60 -4.38 25.29
N LYS A 191 0.23 -5.42 24.52
CA LYS A 191 1.01 -6.63 24.34
C LYS A 191 2.43 -6.31 23.84
N GLU A 192 2.55 -5.55 22.77
CA GLU A 192 3.85 -5.24 22.16
C GLU A 192 4.75 -4.44 23.10
N GLY A 193 4.17 -3.65 24.01
CA GLY A 193 4.93 -2.96 25.05
C GLY A 193 5.47 -3.89 26.16
N GLU A 194 4.92 -5.09 26.35
CA GLU A 194 5.32 -5.98 27.45
C GLU A 194 6.77 -6.44 27.35
N LEU A 195 7.31 -6.60 26.13
CA LEU A 195 8.72 -6.95 25.95
C LEU A 195 9.63 -5.94 26.65
N LEU A 196 9.44 -4.65 26.36
CA LEU A 196 10.23 -3.59 26.98
C LEU A 196 9.93 -3.47 28.47
N HIS A 197 8.68 -3.65 28.88
CA HIS A 197 8.33 -3.59 30.30
C HIS A 197 9.04 -4.66 31.12
N LYS A 198 9.07 -5.90 30.63
CA LYS A 198 9.78 -7.03 31.26
C LYS A 198 11.29 -6.86 31.28
N ILE A 199 11.86 -6.21 30.27
CA ILE A 199 13.29 -5.90 30.23
C ILE A 199 13.62 -4.76 31.20
N SER A 200 12.86 -3.66 31.15
CA SER A 200 13.03 -2.49 32.00
C SER A 200 11.77 -1.62 31.99
N PRO A 201 11.04 -1.54 33.12
CA PRO A 201 9.87 -0.65 33.23
C PRO A 201 10.22 0.83 33.03
N ALA A 202 11.46 1.23 33.33
CA ALA A 202 11.95 2.59 33.07
C ALA A 202 12.12 2.85 31.57
N LEU A 203 12.70 1.89 30.83
CA LEU A 203 12.81 2.00 29.37
C LEU A 203 11.43 2.07 28.72
N TRP A 204 10.49 1.22 29.16
CA TRP A 204 9.10 1.26 28.72
C TRP A 204 8.43 2.61 28.97
N ALA A 205 8.70 3.27 30.10
CA ALA A 205 8.14 4.58 30.40
C ALA A 205 8.75 5.71 29.57
N LEU A 206 10.07 5.70 29.38
CA LEU A 206 10.82 6.82 28.80
C LEU A 206 10.92 6.76 27.27
N LEU A 207 10.91 5.56 26.68
CA LEU A 207 11.12 5.42 25.23
C LEU A 207 10.13 6.24 24.40
N PRO A 208 8.81 6.30 24.69
CA PRO A 208 7.88 7.12 23.91
C PRO A 208 8.20 8.63 23.93
N VAL A 209 8.75 9.13 25.04
CA VAL A 209 9.16 10.54 25.17
C VAL A 209 10.42 10.78 24.35
N ALA A 210 11.41 9.89 24.47
CA ALA A 210 12.62 9.95 23.66
C ALA A 210 12.30 9.89 22.16
N THR A 211 11.35 9.04 21.76
CA THR A 211 10.96 8.88 20.36
C THR A 211 10.13 10.03 19.84
N PHE A 212 9.32 10.69 20.68
CA PHE A 212 8.69 11.96 20.33
C PHE A 212 9.75 13.02 19.99
N ILE A 213 10.76 13.20 20.86
CA ILE A 213 11.87 14.15 20.62
C ILE A 213 12.65 13.76 19.36
N PHE A 214 12.94 12.47 19.18
CA PHE A 214 13.61 11.95 18.00
C PHE A 214 12.81 12.22 16.72
N GLY A 215 11.49 11.97 16.72
CA GLY A 215 10.60 12.28 15.60
C GLY A 215 10.58 13.77 15.26
N SER A 216 10.53 14.63 16.29
CA SER A 216 10.65 16.08 16.14
C SER A 216 12.00 16.48 15.51
N TYR A 217 13.10 15.87 15.96
CA TYR A 217 14.42 16.07 15.39
C TYR A 217 14.49 15.62 13.92
N ILE A 218 13.90 14.47 13.57
CA ILE A 218 13.75 14.06 12.17
C ILE A 218 13.00 15.13 11.38
N GLY A 219 11.96 15.72 11.97
CA GLY A 219 11.20 16.81 11.36
C GLY A 219 12.08 18.02 11.01
N ILE A 220 13.04 18.36 11.86
CA ILE A 220 14.00 19.44 11.61
C ILE A 220 15.05 19.00 10.59
N ALA A 221 15.65 17.82 10.78
CA ALA A 221 16.74 17.29 9.97
C ALA A 221 16.32 16.96 8.53
N ALA A 222 15.05 16.61 8.32
CA ALA A 222 14.51 16.36 6.99
C ALA A 222 14.54 17.60 6.09
N GLY A 223 14.53 18.81 6.67
CA GLY A 223 14.38 20.06 5.93
C GLY A 223 13.20 20.05 4.96
N THR A 224 13.19 20.99 4.02
CA THR A 224 12.39 20.89 2.80
C THR A 224 13.20 21.36 1.60
N GLU A 225 13.25 20.53 0.57
CA GLU A 225 13.56 20.99 -0.79
C GLU A 225 12.25 21.10 -1.54
N LEU A 226 11.85 22.32 -1.92
CA LEU A 226 10.64 22.57 -2.71
C LEU A 226 9.34 22.02 -2.08
N GLY A 227 9.27 22.01 -0.73
CA GLY A 227 8.10 21.54 0.02
C GLY A 227 8.05 20.02 0.28
N ILE A 228 9.13 19.28 0.00
CA ILE A 228 9.20 17.82 0.17
C ILE A 228 10.11 17.47 1.35
N PRO A 229 9.66 16.61 2.30
CA PRO A 229 10.51 16.13 3.38
C PRO A 229 11.67 15.28 2.84
N ASN A 230 12.90 15.77 2.97
CA ASN A 230 14.11 15.03 2.61
C ASN A 230 14.64 14.24 3.81
N ILE A 231 13.84 13.29 4.28
CA ILE A 231 14.15 12.54 5.50
C ILE A 231 15.43 11.69 5.29
N PRO A 232 16.45 11.83 6.14
CA PRO A 232 17.61 10.96 6.09
C PRO A 232 17.22 9.49 6.28
N ILE A 233 17.59 8.64 5.31
CA ILE A 233 17.20 7.22 5.26
C ILE A 233 17.51 6.49 6.57
N LEU A 234 18.69 6.76 7.15
CA LEU A 234 19.11 6.15 8.41
C LEU A 234 18.14 6.48 9.55
N LEU A 235 17.74 7.74 9.69
CA LEU A 235 16.81 8.15 10.75
C LEU A 235 15.41 7.54 10.53
N PHE A 236 14.97 7.47 9.28
CA PHE A 236 13.69 6.85 8.91
C PHE A 236 13.64 5.37 9.31
N VAL A 237 14.71 4.62 9.04
CA VAL A 237 14.82 3.19 9.37
C VAL A 237 14.94 2.99 10.88
N ILE A 238 15.72 3.82 11.58
CA ILE A 238 15.84 3.75 13.05
C ILE A 238 14.46 3.92 13.71
N ALA A 239 13.66 4.90 13.28
CA ALA A 239 12.31 5.11 13.79
C ALA A 239 11.40 3.89 13.54
N ALA A 240 11.51 3.27 12.36
CA ALA A 240 10.77 2.05 12.04
C ALA A 240 11.20 0.85 12.88
N ILE A 241 12.51 0.64 13.10
CA ILE A 241 13.02 -0.42 13.98
C ILE A 241 12.50 -0.22 15.40
N ILE A 242 12.55 1.01 15.92
CA ILE A 242 12.00 1.32 17.25
C ILE A 242 10.51 0.96 17.30
N GLY A 243 9.74 1.32 16.28
CA GLY A 243 8.32 0.97 16.19
C GLY A 243 8.03 -0.52 15.99
N VAL A 244 8.97 -1.30 15.43
CA VAL A 244 8.90 -2.76 15.46
C VAL A 244 8.94 -3.25 16.90
N PHE A 245 9.90 -2.79 17.72
CA PHE A 245 10.06 -3.20 19.11
C PHE A 245 8.95 -2.67 20.03
N ASP A 246 8.53 -1.42 19.84
CA ASP A 246 7.45 -0.79 20.58
C ASP A 246 6.63 0.13 19.67
N PRO A 247 5.50 -0.37 19.13
CA PRO A 247 4.70 0.40 18.20
C PRO A 247 4.14 1.70 18.80
N TYR A 248 3.92 1.76 20.13
CA TYR A 248 3.50 3.01 20.78
C TYR A 248 4.59 4.09 20.64
N SER A 249 5.86 3.69 20.76
CA SER A 249 6.99 4.59 20.53
C SER A 249 7.10 5.01 19.06
N GLY A 250 6.91 4.10 18.11
CA GLY A 250 6.82 4.44 16.68
C GLY A 250 5.71 5.48 16.39
N PHE A 251 4.55 5.33 17.02
CA PHE A 251 3.45 6.31 16.94
C PHE A 251 3.84 7.67 17.52
N THR A 252 4.48 7.72 18.70
CA THR A 252 4.92 9.00 19.28
C THR A 252 6.00 9.70 18.45
N ALA A 253 6.89 8.95 17.79
CA ALA A 253 7.81 9.53 16.81
C ALA A 253 7.06 10.17 15.64
N ALA A 254 6.05 9.48 15.10
CA ALA A 254 5.22 10.02 14.02
C ALA A 254 4.49 11.30 14.43
N ILE A 255 3.98 11.38 15.68
CA ILE A 255 3.38 12.61 16.22
C ILE A 255 4.41 13.73 16.30
N GLY A 256 5.59 13.47 16.91
CA GLY A 256 6.64 14.49 17.04
C GLY A 256 7.05 15.03 15.68
N PHE A 257 7.28 14.14 14.71
CA PHE A 257 7.56 14.50 13.32
C PHE A 257 6.43 15.36 12.71
N SER A 258 5.18 14.92 12.84
CA SER A 258 4.02 15.60 12.24
C SER A 258 3.81 17.00 12.82
N ILE A 259 3.97 17.17 14.14
CA ILE A 259 3.85 18.48 14.80
C ILE A 259 4.92 19.43 14.25
N LEU A 260 6.18 18.99 14.17
CA LEU A 260 7.26 19.85 13.70
C LEU A 260 7.10 20.22 12.22
N GLN A 261 6.72 19.27 11.36
CA GLN A 261 6.43 19.55 9.95
C GLN A 261 5.26 20.53 9.79
N THR A 262 4.24 20.42 10.65
CA THR A 262 3.10 21.36 10.65
C THR A 262 3.53 22.74 11.11
N MET A 263 4.32 22.84 12.19
CA MET A 263 4.83 24.11 12.72
C MET A 263 5.74 24.84 11.73
N GLN A 264 6.48 24.10 10.90
CA GLN A 264 7.33 24.66 9.84
C GLN A 264 6.52 25.08 8.59
N GLY A 265 5.20 24.86 8.57
CA GLY A 265 4.33 25.24 7.44
C GLY A 265 4.45 24.31 6.23
N HIS A 266 5.08 23.15 6.36
CA HIS A 266 5.28 22.20 5.27
C HIS A 266 4.03 21.40 4.92
N ILE A 267 3.03 21.39 5.81
CA ILE A 267 1.77 20.67 5.61
C ILE A 267 0.71 21.63 5.09
N SER A 268 0.66 21.79 3.78
CA SER A 268 -0.25 22.73 3.09
C SER A 268 -1.17 22.06 2.05
N SER A 269 -1.01 20.76 1.81
CA SER A 269 -1.75 20.03 0.78
C SER A 269 -2.27 18.68 1.29
N MET A 270 -3.31 18.15 0.64
CA MET A 270 -3.79 16.79 0.91
C MET A 270 -2.69 15.74 0.69
N ARG A 271 -1.77 16.03 -0.22
CA ARG A 271 -0.60 15.22 -0.50
C ARG A 271 0.35 15.17 0.72
N ALA A 272 0.65 16.32 1.32
CA ALA A 272 1.48 16.38 2.52
C ALA A 272 0.84 15.63 3.71
N VAL A 273 -0.49 15.74 3.89
CA VAL A 273 -1.22 14.98 4.91
C VAL A 273 -1.14 13.47 4.66
N GLY A 274 -1.31 13.04 3.40
CA GLY A 274 -1.14 11.65 3.00
C GLY A 274 0.27 11.12 3.27
N ALA A 275 1.30 11.93 2.97
CA ALA A 275 2.70 11.60 3.23
C ALA A 275 2.99 11.42 4.73
N LEU A 276 2.46 12.31 5.59
CA LEU A 276 2.56 12.15 7.05
C LEU A 276 1.96 10.82 7.52
N MET A 277 0.79 10.45 6.99
CA MET A 277 0.15 9.18 7.30
C MET A 277 0.97 7.99 6.81
N ALA A 278 1.56 8.05 5.62
CA ALA A 278 2.43 6.99 5.10
C ALA A 278 3.71 6.82 5.95
N ILE A 279 4.29 7.91 6.46
CA ILE A 279 5.40 7.88 7.41
C ILE A 279 4.96 7.23 8.72
N ALA A 280 3.82 7.64 9.26
CA ALA A 280 3.27 7.05 10.48
C ALA A 280 3.02 5.53 10.32
N LEU A 281 2.48 5.11 9.17
CA LEU A 281 2.30 3.69 8.83
C LEU A 281 3.65 2.96 8.77
N SER A 282 4.66 3.56 8.13
CA SER A 282 6.01 2.97 8.03
C SER A 282 6.64 2.74 9.41
N TRP A 283 6.40 3.63 10.38
CA TRP A 283 6.97 3.52 11.72
C TRP A 283 6.15 2.64 12.67
N LEU A 284 4.83 2.59 12.52
CA LEU A 284 3.94 1.90 13.45
C LEU A 284 3.54 0.49 12.97
N ALA A 285 3.14 0.39 11.70
CA ALA A 285 2.39 -0.75 11.19
C ALA A 285 3.19 -2.05 11.14
N PRO A 286 4.50 -2.07 10.77
CA PRO A 286 5.29 -3.30 10.75
C PRO A 286 5.27 -4.04 12.08
N GLY A 287 5.47 -3.34 13.20
CA GLY A 287 5.49 -3.92 14.54
C GLY A 287 4.11 -4.43 14.99
N LEU A 288 3.04 -3.65 14.78
CA LEU A 288 1.69 -4.05 15.16
C LEU A 288 1.20 -5.27 14.36
N ILE A 289 1.31 -5.17 13.04
CA ILE A 289 0.64 -6.12 12.15
C ILE A 289 1.41 -7.44 12.10
N SER A 290 2.75 -7.42 12.10
CA SER A 290 3.55 -8.66 12.18
C SER A 290 3.18 -9.50 13.41
N SER A 291 2.97 -8.84 14.56
CA SER A 291 2.57 -9.51 15.79
C SER A 291 1.16 -10.11 15.73
N ILE A 292 0.20 -9.40 15.11
CA ILE A 292 -1.14 -9.95 14.86
C ILE A 292 -1.02 -11.20 13.99
N TYR A 293 -0.28 -11.14 12.88
CA TYR A 293 -0.11 -12.32 12.01
C TYR A 293 0.54 -13.48 12.73
N ARG A 294 1.58 -13.25 13.53
CA ARG A 294 2.23 -14.31 14.31
C ARG A 294 1.22 -15.06 15.18
N GLU A 295 0.39 -14.34 15.92
CA GLU A 295 -0.61 -14.97 16.80
C GLU A 295 -1.72 -15.67 16.04
N MET A 296 -2.19 -15.06 14.96
CA MET A 296 -3.34 -15.57 14.22
C MET A 296 -2.96 -16.79 13.40
N ILE A 297 -1.80 -16.78 12.75
CA ILE A 297 -1.29 -17.92 11.99
C ILE A 297 -0.95 -19.09 12.91
N ALA A 298 -0.50 -18.84 14.14
CA ALA A 298 -0.26 -19.91 15.12
C ALA A 298 -1.54 -20.69 15.47
N LYS A 299 -2.73 -20.14 15.20
CA LYS A 299 -4.04 -20.78 15.38
C LYS A 299 -4.60 -21.40 14.10
N ASP A 300 -3.95 -21.22 12.95
CA ASP A 300 -4.35 -21.90 11.73
C ASP A 300 -4.06 -23.40 11.82
N THR A 301 -4.84 -24.19 11.08
CA THR A 301 -4.65 -25.64 10.97
C THR A 301 -3.52 -25.91 10.00
N LEU A 302 -2.28 -25.76 10.46
CA LEU A 302 -1.06 -26.01 9.69
C LEU A 302 -0.48 -27.40 9.98
N PRO A 303 0.16 -28.07 9.01
CA PRO A 303 0.92 -29.30 9.25
C PRO A 303 1.99 -29.10 10.33
N GLU A 304 2.13 -30.09 11.22
CA GLU A 304 3.03 -29.98 12.40
C GLU A 304 4.48 -29.67 12.05
N MET A 305 4.96 -30.11 10.88
CA MET A 305 6.31 -29.84 10.37
C MET A 305 6.59 -28.33 10.24
N ILE A 306 5.58 -27.54 9.86
CA ILE A 306 5.74 -26.13 9.50
C ILE A 306 5.12 -25.18 10.54
N LYS A 307 4.27 -25.70 11.42
CA LYS A 307 3.54 -24.96 12.47
C LYS A 307 4.43 -24.14 13.40
N ARG A 308 5.65 -24.60 13.66
CA ARG A 308 6.61 -23.90 14.55
C ARG A 308 7.33 -22.73 13.89
N SER A 309 7.59 -22.82 12.59
CA SER A 309 8.47 -21.88 11.87
C SER A 309 7.68 -20.87 11.04
N ILE A 310 6.56 -21.28 10.44
CA ILE A 310 5.75 -20.43 9.55
C ILE A 310 5.28 -19.14 10.24
N PRO A 311 4.71 -19.15 11.47
CA PRO A 311 4.20 -17.92 12.07
C PRO A 311 5.28 -16.84 12.21
N THR A 312 6.51 -17.23 12.58
CA THR A 312 7.66 -16.32 12.76
C THR A 312 8.27 -15.87 11.43
N LEU A 313 8.39 -16.75 10.45
CA LEU A 313 8.93 -16.37 9.14
C LEU A 313 7.93 -15.47 8.39
N PHE A 314 6.64 -15.80 8.49
CA PHE A 314 5.59 -15.04 7.83
C PHE A 314 5.41 -13.66 8.45
N SER A 315 5.40 -13.55 9.79
CA SER A 315 5.31 -12.24 10.46
C SER A 315 6.46 -11.30 10.07
N ALA A 316 7.68 -11.83 9.95
CA ALA A 316 8.85 -11.06 9.51
C ALA A 316 8.77 -10.64 8.05
N PHE A 317 8.42 -11.58 7.16
CA PHE A 317 8.19 -11.28 5.75
C PHE A 317 7.10 -10.20 5.59
N PHE A 318 6.00 -10.36 6.31
CA PHE A 318 4.86 -9.46 6.19
C PHE A 318 5.14 -8.10 6.84
N GLY A 319 5.91 -8.05 7.94
CA GLY A 319 6.41 -6.81 8.52
C GLY A 319 7.28 -6.02 7.54
N ALA A 320 8.20 -6.70 6.84
CA ALA A 320 8.99 -6.11 5.76
C ALA A 320 8.13 -5.62 4.59
N ALA A 321 7.16 -6.43 4.16
CA ALA A 321 6.24 -6.09 3.07
C ALA A 321 5.41 -4.84 3.40
N ILE A 322 4.90 -4.71 4.63
CA ILE A 322 4.15 -3.54 5.09
C ILE A 322 5.02 -2.28 5.10
N PHE A 323 6.27 -2.41 5.57
CA PHE A 323 7.22 -1.30 5.54
C PHE A 323 7.47 -0.85 4.10
N TYR A 324 7.76 -1.79 3.19
CA TYR A 324 7.97 -1.48 1.77
C TYR A 324 6.73 -0.87 1.11
N SER A 325 5.53 -1.39 1.41
CA SER A 325 4.27 -0.79 0.90
C SER A 325 4.04 0.62 1.43
N SER A 326 4.41 0.90 2.69
CA SER A 326 4.29 2.23 3.29
C SER A 326 5.31 3.21 2.70
N GLU A 327 6.51 2.74 2.37
CA GLU A 327 7.52 3.49 1.63
C GLU A 327 7.06 3.81 0.20
N LEU A 328 6.54 2.81 -0.53
CA LEU A 328 5.96 3.01 -1.86
C LEU A 328 4.80 3.99 -1.84
N LEU A 329 3.93 3.87 -0.83
CA LEU A 329 2.85 4.81 -0.61
C LEU A 329 3.42 6.21 -0.37
N LEU A 330 4.39 6.37 0.53
CA LEU A 330 5.06 7.65 0.80
C LEU A 330 5.60 8.26 -0.49
N SER A 331 6.44 7.54 -1.25
CA SER A 331 6.98 8.04 -2.52
C SER A 331 5.90 8.46 -3.50
N SER A 332 4.77 7.71 -3.58
CA SER A 332 3.65 8.02 -4.48
C SER A 332 2.87 9.28 -4.08
N LEU A 333 2.99 9.67 -2.82
CA LEU A 333 2.37 10.83 -2.21
C LEU A 333 3.36 11.97 -2.05
N LEU A 334 4.56 11.93 -2.63
CA LEU A 334 5.44 13.10 -2.67
C LEU A 334 5.30 13.83 -4.02
N ASP A 335 5.58 15.13 -4.03
CA ASP A 335 5.51 15.94 -5.25
C ASP A 335 6.73 15.76 -6.14
N ARG A 336 7.84 15.22 -5.64
CA ARG A 336 9.00 14.80 -6.43
C ARG A 336 9.65 13.58 -5.78
N THR A 337 10.51 12.92 -6.52
CA THR A 337 11.37 11.86 -6.00
C THR A 337 12.30 12.45 -4.92
N GLY A 338 12.25 11.90 -3.70
CA GLY A 338 13.12 12.27 -2.58
C GLY A 338 14.25 11.26 -2.35
N ALA A 339 15.03 11.43 -1.28
CA ALA A 339 16.13 10.51 -0.93
C ALA A 339 15.64 9.08 -0.59
N ILE A 340 14.40 8.92 -0.15
CA ILE A 340 13.76 7.61 -0.01
C ILE A 340 13.38 7.12 -1.41
N VAL A 341 14.29 6.35 -2.00
CA VAL A 341 14.11 5.76 -3.33
C VAL A 341 13.53 4.36 -3.18
N ASN A 342 12.33 4.18 -3.71
CA ASN A 342 11.56 2.93 -3.79
C ASN A 342 12.22 1.74 -4.52
N SER A 343 13.53 1.78 -4.80
CA SER A 343 14.35 0.68 -5.32
C SER A 343 15.18 -0.03 -4.23
N ARG A 344 15.22 0.51 -3.00
CA ARG A 344 16.05 -0.01 -1.90
C ARG A 344 15.36 -1.15 -1.14
N ILE A 345 15.63 -2.39 -1.56
CA ILE A 345 15.09 -3.61 -0.92
C ILE A 345 15.82 -3.91 0.40
N ASP A 346 17.00 -3.34 0.62
CA ASP A 346 17.79 -3.46 1.85
C ASP A 346 17.04 -2.92 3.09
N LEU A 347 16.25 -1.85 2.96
CA LEU A 347 15.54 -1.27 4.10
C LEU A 347 14.40 -2.18 4.60
N PRO A 348 13.49 -2.69 3.74
CA PRO A 348 12.52 -3.70 4.14
C PRO A 348 13.15 -4.96 4.74
N ILE A 349 14.29 -5.42 4.20
CA ILE A 349 15.02 -6.58 4.74
C ILE A 349 15.48 -6.30 6.18
N ALA A 350 16.04 -5.12 6.45
CA ALA A 350 16.45 -4.72 7.80
C ALA A 350 15.26 -4.73 8.78
N ILE A 351 14.08 -4.27 8.34
CA ILE A 351 12.84 -4.34 9.14
C ILE A 351 12.40 -5.79 9.38
N GLY A 352 12.44 -6.66 8.37
CA GLY A 352 12.16 -8.09 8.54
C GLY A 352 13.10 -8.77 9.54
N ILE A 353 14.38 -8.45 9.50
CA ILE A 353 15.39 -8.92 10.48
C ILE A 353 15.06 -8.41 11.88
N ALA A 354 14.69 -7.13 12.02
CA ALA A 354 14.29 -6.55 13.31
C ALA A 354 13.07 -7.25 13.90
N VAL A 355 12.06 -7.60 13.07
CA VAL A 355 10.90 -8.39 13.50
C VAL A 355 11.36 -9.77 14.01
N LEU A 356 12.19 -10.50 13.24
CA LEU A 356 12.72 -11.80 13.69
C LEU A 356 13.46 -11.70 15.02
N LEU A 357 14.32 -10.68 15.16
CA LEU A 357 15.10 -10.44 16.37
C LEU A 357 14.19 -10.20 17.58
N LYS A 358 13.19 -9.33 17.42
CA LYS A 358 12.19 -9.05 18.44
C LYS A 358 11.48 -10.34 18.88
N GLU A 359 11.02 -11.16 17.96
CA GLU A 359 10.32 -12.41 18.32
C GLU A 359 11.20 -13.40 19.08
N ARG A 360 12.49 -13.46 18.73
CA ARG A 360 13.45 -14.29 19.46
C ARG A 360 13.66 -13.76 20.88
N LEU A 361 13.77 -12.44 21.02
CA LEU A 361 13.90 -11.78 22.33
C LEU A 361 12.67 -12.00 23.20
N GLU A 362 11.46 -11.86 22.66
CA GLU A 362 10.21 -12.14 23.38
C GLU A 362 10.18 -13.56 23.94
N LYS A 363 10.51 -14.57 23.12
CA LYS A 363 10.55 -15.97 23.57
C LYS A 363 11.58 -16.19 24.70
N ILE A 364 12.72 -15.52 24.64
CA ILE A 364 13.78 -15.61 25.67
C ILE A 364 13.31 -14.96 26.97
N VAL A 365 12.76 -13.75 26.88
CA VAL A 365 12.28 -12.97 28.03
C VAL A 365 11.11 -13.67 28.69
N ASP A 366 10.13 -14.14 27.92
CA ASP A 366 8.97 -14.87 28.44
C ASP A 366 9.39 -16.18 29.13
N ARG A 367 10.33 -16.93 28.55
CA ARG A 367 10.84 -18.15 29.20
C ARG A 367 11.52 -17.83 30.53
N ARG A 368 12.35 -16.80 30.59
CA ARG A 368 13.00 -16.39 31.86
C ARG A 368 11.97 -15.93 32.88
N ALA A 369 11.00 -15.15 32.45
CA ALA A 369 9.96 -14.60 33.31
C ALA A 369 9.10 -15.71 33.92
N LEU A 370 8.75 -16.75 33.16
CA LEU A 370 8.03 -17.94 33.65
C LEU A 370 8.84 -18.82 34.61
N LEU A 371 10.18 -18.78 34.52
CA LEU A 371 11.08 -19.56 35.38
C LEU A 371 11.46 -18.83 36.67
N SER A 372 11.50 -17.50 36.65
CA SER A 372 11.46 -16.74 37.89
C SER A 372 10.06 -16.87 38.47
N ASP A 373 9.88 -16.88 39.80
CA ASP A 373 8.57 -16.67 40.47
C ASP A 373 8.05 -15.23 40.24
N GLY A 374 8.21 -14.72 39.02
CA GLY A 374 7.83 -13.41 38.59
C GLY A 374 6.32 -13.30 38.67
N ASN A 375 5.89 -12.18 39.24
CA ASN A 375 4.50 -11.74 39.26
C ASN A 375 3.99 -11.50 37.83
N ILE A 376 3.57 -12.58 37.14
CA ILE A 376 3.08 -12.58 35.76
C ILE A 376 1.63 -13.07 35.75
N GLU A 377 0.81 -12.41 34.94
CA GLU A 377 -0.60 -12.76 34.74
C GLU A 377 -0.88 -13.04 33.26
N VAL A 378 -1.69 -14.05 32.99
CA VAL A 378 -2.19 -14.31 31.63
C VAL A 378 -3.36 -13.37 31.37
N LYS A 379 -3.21 -12.46 30.40
CA LYS A 379 -4.27 -11.55 30.02
C LYS A 379 -4.88 -11.98 28.71
N SER A 380 -6.16 -12.30 28.73
CA SER A 380 -6.93 -12.59 27.52
C SER A 380 -7.94 -11.49 27.21
N ILE A 381 -8.18 -11.27 25.92
CA ILE A 381 -9.36 -10.54 25.45
C ILE A 381 -10.16 -11.39 24.50
N LEU A 382 -11.46 -11.12 24.43
CA LEU A 382 -12.32 -11.54 23.35
C LEU A 382 -12.42 -10.38 22.35
N LEU A 383 -12.02 -10.63 21.12
CA LEU A 383 -12.11 -9.67 20.04
C LEU A 383 -13.56 -9.51 19.62
N SER A 384 -14.08 -8.29 19.71
CA SER A 384 -15.32 -7.94 19.04
C SER A 384 -15.09 -8.11 17.54
N ARG A 385 -15.79 -9.07 16.91
CA ARG A 385 -15.74 -9.40 15.47
C ARG A 385 -16.36 -8.32 14.57
N ILE A 386 -16.20 -7.04 14.93
CA ILE A 386 -16.84 -5.87 14.31
C ILE A 386 -15.80 -4.74 14.26
N ILE A 387 -15.64 -4.14 13.07
CA ILE A 387 -14.86 -2.91 12.90
C ILE A 387 -15.72 -1.69 13.28
N SER A 388 -15.12 -0.67 13.91
CA SER A 388 -15.91 0.51 14.32
C SER A 388 -16.31 1.36 13.10
N PRO A 389 -17.52 1.97 13.10
CA PRO A 389 -17.94 2.90 12.05
C PRO A 389 -16.98 4.06 11.83
N ARG A 390 -16.38 4.56 12.93
CA ARG A 390 -15.36 5.61 12.88
C ARG A 390 -14.12 5.19 12.12
N ALA A 391 -13.63 3.95 12.34
CA ALA A 391 -12.48 3.44 11.61
C ALA A 391 -12.78 3.31 10.11
N VAL A 392 -13.99 2.85 9.74
CA VAL A 392 -14.39 2.77 8.33
C VAL A 392 -14.49 4.16 7.69
N GLY A 393 -15.03 5.16 8.41
CA GLY A 393 -15.06 6.54 7.92
C GLY A 393 -13.66 7.13 7.69
N ILE A 394 -12.71 6.90 8.61
CA ILE A 394 -11.33 7.34 8.45
C ILE A 394 -10.66 6.63 7.25
N LEU A 395 -10.88 5.32 7.09
CA LEU A 395 -10.36 4.57 5.95
C LEU A 395 -10.99 5.01 4.63
N ALA A 396 -12.28 5.36 4.61
CA ALA A 396 -12.93 5.93 3.43
C ALA A 396 -12.26 7.23 2.98
N LEU A 397 -12.01 8.15 3.92
CA LEU A 397 -11.31 9.41 3.65
C LEU A 397 -9.87 9.16 3.18
N PHE A 398 -9.18 8.18 3.78
CA PHE A 398 -7.84 7.80 3.36
C PHE A 398 -7.81 7.26 1.92
N PHE A 399 -8.68 6.30 1.59
CA PHE A 399 -8.76 5.75 0.24
C PHE A 399 -9.16 6.82 -0.79
N ALA A 400 -10.08 7.72 -0.44
CA ALA A 400 -10.44 8.84 -1.29
C ALA A 400 -9.26 9.79 -1.51
N GLY A 401 -8.54 10.16 -0.44
CA GLY A 401 -7.38 11.03 -0.52
C GLY A 401 -6.26 10.47 -1.38
N VAL A 402 -5.86 9.22 -1.13
CA VAL A 402 -4.80 8.53 -1.88
C VAL A 402 -5.20 8.38 -3.35
N THR A 403 -6.42 7.92 -3.63
CA THR A 403 -6.88 7.73 -5.01
C THR A 403 -7.01 9.07 -5.75
N TYR A 404 -7.43 10.13 -5.07
CA TYR A 404 -7.48 11.47 -5.64
C TYR A 404 -6.09 11.95 -6.04
N ILE A 405 -5.10 11.77 -5.17
CA ILE A 405 -3.71 12.15 -5.47
C ILE A 405 -3.16 11.39 -6.68
N TRP A 406 -3.47 10.09 -6.79
CA TRP A 406 -2.99 9.28 -7.90
C TRP A 406 -3.70 9.60 -9.23
N THR A 407 -5.00 9.87 -9.20
CA THR A 407 -5.82 9.96 -10.42
C THR A 407 -6.21 11.36 -10.85
N GLN A 408 -6.01 12.34 -9.96
CA GLN A 408 -6.43 13.74 -10.13
C GLN A 408 -7.93 13.86 -10.50
N SER A 409 -8.75 12.92 -10.04
CA SER A 409 -10.18 12.83 -10.35
C SER A 409 -10.99 12.60 -9.09
N LEU A 410 -11.75 13.61 -8.67
CA LEU A 410 -12.57 13.53 -7.47
C LEU A 410 -13.66 12.44 -7.56
N ILE A 411 -14.34 12.36 -8.72
CA ILE A 411 -15.40 11.38 -8.95
C ILE A 411 -14.83 9.97 -8.83
N PHE A 412 -13.73 9.69 -9.54
CA PHE A 412 -13.10 8.38 -9.49
C PHE A 412 -12.61 8.04 -8.08
N ALA A 413 -12.03 9.00 -7.36
CA ALA A 413 -11.53 8.81 -6.01
C ALA A 413 -12.64 8.45 -5.02
N LEU A 414 -13.79 9.14 -5.08
CA LEU A 414 -14.95 8.85 -4.25
C LEU A 414 -15.55 7.48 -4.59
N SER A 415 -15.69 7.16 -5.89
CA SER A 415 -16.18 5.84 -6.31
C SER A 415 -15.26 4.72 -5.86
N ALA A 416 -13.94 4.85 -6.04
CA ALA A 416 -12.97 3.86 -5.60
C ALA A 416 -13.01 3.70 -4.07
N ALA A 417 -13.04 4.80 -3.31
CA ALA A 417 -13.16 4.74 -1.85
C ALA A 417 -14.40 3.99 -1.40
N LEU A 418 -15.57 4.28 -2.01
CA LEU A 418 -16.82 3.56 -1.73
C LEU A 418 -16.67 2.06 -1.99
N VAL A 419 -16.05 1.68 -3.10
CA VAL A 419 -15.81 0.27 -3.45
C VAL A 419 -14.88 -0.41 -2.41
N PHE A 420 -13.79 0.24 -2.00
CA PHE A 420 -12.84 -0.32 -1.03
C PHE A 420 -13.39 -0.42 0.40
N ILE A 421 -14.39 0.37 0.78
CA ILE A 421 -15.01 0.25 2.10
C ILE A 421 -16.12 -0.80 2.16
N VAL A 422 -16.68 -1.27 1.04
CA VAL A 422 -17.72 -2.33 1.05
C VAL A 422 -17.28 -3.57 1.84
N PRO A 423 -16.08 -4.15 1.62
CA PRO A 423 -15.59 -5.25 2.44
C PRO A 423 -15.58 -4.93 3.95
N LEU A 424 -15.20 -3.71 4.32
CA LEU A 424 -15.14 -3.27 5.71
C LEU A 424 -16.54 -3.06 6.32
N LEU A 425 -17.50 -2.54 5.54
CA LEU A 425 -18.89 -2.40 5.96
C LEU A 425 -19.54 -3.76 6.19
N LEU A 426 -19.22 -4.76 5.37
CA LEU A 426 -19.70 -6.14 5.58
C LEU A 426 -19.18 -6.74 6.90
N LEU A 427 -18.03 -6.29 7.42
CA LEU A 427 -17.57 -6.66 8.77
C LEU A 427 -18.36 -6.01 9.90
N GLN A 428 -19.16 -4.98 9.62
CA GLN A 428 -20.06 -4.37 10.60
C GLN A 428 -21.40 -5.09 10.69
N ILE A 429 -21.81 -5.76 9.62
CA ILE A 429 -23.12 -6.37 9.50
C ILE A 429 -23.06 -7.84 9.92
N ARG A 430 -23.98 -8.22 10.80
CA ARG A 430 -24.24 -9.62 11.16
C ARG A 430 -25.48 -10.08 10.42
N PHE A 431 -25.32 -11.05 9.52
CA PHE A 431 -26.44 -11.65 8.82
C PHE A 431 -27.03 -12.76 9.68
N ALA A 432 -28.35 -12.88 9.68
CA ALA A 432 -29.07 -14.01 10.30
C ALA A 432 -29.32 -15.14 9.28
N SER A 433 -29.37 -14.81 7.98
CA SER A 433 -29.65 -15.73 6.89
C SER A 433 -29.05 -15.18 5.57
N PRO A 434 -28.90 -15.99 4.51
CA PRO A 434 -29.13 -17.43 4.43
C PRO A 434 -27.99 -18.23 5.08
N VAL A 435 -28.30 -19.46 5.50
CA VAL A 435 -27.29 -20.42 5.96
C VAL A 435 -27.01 -21.44 4.88
N VAL A 436 -25.73 -21.58 4.54
CA VAL A 436 -25.25 -22.33 3.39
C VAL A 436 -24.45 -23.53 3.88
N SER A 437 -25.12 -24.68 3.98
CA SER A 437 -24.57 -25.92 4.53
C SER A 437 -23.27 -26.39 3.86
N ALA A 438 -23.07 -26.06 2.58
CA ALA A 438 -21.83 -26.35 1.86
C ALA A 438 -20.60 -25.67 2.48
N LEU A 439 -20.76 -24.50 3.12
CA LEU A 439 -19.67 -23.76 3.76
C LEU A 439 -19.15 -24.43 5.02
N ALA A 440 -19.96 -25.25 5.70
CA ALA A 440 -19.53 -25.99 6.90
C ALA A 440 -18.37 -26.96 6.62
N ARG A 441 -18.18 -27.37 5.36
CA ARG A 441 -17.13 -28.30 4.94
C ARG A 441 -15.82 -27.61 4.56
N VAL A 442 -15.81 -26.28 4.45
CA VAL A 442 -14.64 -25.54 3.98
C VAL A 442 -13.83 -25.04 5.18
N PRO A 443 -12.68 -25.65 5.50
CA PRO A 443 -11.86 -25.17 6.60
C PRO A 443 -11.29 -23.80 6.26
N ARG A 444 -11.59 -22.84 7.13
CA ARG A 444 -11.13 -21.47 6.99
C ARG A 444 -9.70 -21.33 7.48
N ASN A 445 -8.86 -20.62 6.74
CA ASN A 445 -7.44 -20.42 7.06
C ASN A 445 -6.98 -19.06 6.55
N ILE A 446 -6.35 -18.26 7.41
CA ILE A 446 -5.97 -16.88 7.08
C ILE A 446 -4.98 -16.88 5.92
N LEU A 447 -3.92 -17.69 6.02
CA LEU A 447 -2.88 -17.71 4.99
C LEU A 447 -3.42 -18.18 3.64
N ALA A 448 -4.20 -19.25 3.62
CA ALA A 448 -4.72 -19.81 2.37
C ALA A 448 -5.69 -18.85 1.69
N GLU A 449 -6.68 -18.33 2.44
CA GLU A 449 -7.69 -17.44 1.89
C GLU A 449 -7.07 -16.13 1.40
N SER A 450 -6.27 -15.45 2.22
CA SER A 450 -5.65 -14.18 1.81
C SER A 450 -4.71 -14.38 0.62
N SER A 451 -3.99 -15.50 0.54
CA SER A 451 -3.14 -15.81 -0.62
C SER A 451 -3.96 -16.06 -1.89
N ILE A 452 -5.09 -16.78 -1.79
CA ILE A 452 -5.99 -17.02 -2.93
C ILE A 452 -6.57 -15.69 -3.43
N VAL A 453 -7.07 -14.83 -2.54
CA VAL A 453 -7.63 -13.52 -2.92
C VAL A 453 -6.56 -12.67 -3.60
N SER A 454 -5.35 -12.61 -3.03
CA SER A 454 -4.21 -11.92 -3.66
C SER A 454 -3.83 -12.50 -5.02
N ALA A 455 -3.83 -13.83 -5.19
CA ALA A 455 -3.51 -14.50 -6.45
C ALA A 455 -4.58 -14.23 -7.53
N VAL A 456 -5.87 -14.21 -7.16
CA VAL A 456 -6.96 -13.85 -8.08
C VAL A 456 -6.83 -12.38 -8.50
N SER A 457 -6.54 -11.47 -7.58
CA SER A 457 -6.27 -10.06 -7.90
C SER A 457 -5.06 -9.90 -8.82
N PHE A 458 -4.00 -10.69 -8.63
CA PHE A 458 -2.86 -10.75 -9.54
C PHE A 458 -3.28 -11.23 -10.94
N GLY A 459 -4.13 -12.25 -11.04
CA GLY A 459 -4.70 -12.69 -12.31
C GLY A 459 -5.48 -11.59 -13.03
N ILE A 460 -6.33 -10.85 -12.31
CA ILE A 460 -7.07 -9.69 -12.85
C ILE A 460 -6.11 -8.61 -13.35
N PHE A 461 -5.03 -8.34 -12.61
CA PHE A 461 -3.99 -7.42 -13.05
C PHE A 461 -3.38 -7.84 -14.39
N MET A 462 -2.99 -9.12 -14.53
CA MET A 462 -2.40 -9.63 -15.77
C MET A 462 -3.37 -9.49 -16.96
N LEU A 463 -4.66 -9.72 -16.72
CA LEU A 463 -5.71 -9.50 -17.73
C LEU A 463 -5.77 -8.02 -18.14
N ILE A 464 -5.84 -7.09 -17.19
CA ILE A 464 -5.91 -5.64 -17.48
C ILE A 464 -4.65 -5.17 -18.22
N GLN A 465 -3.48 -5.69 -17.88
CA GLN A 465 -2.23 -5.35 -18.55
C GLN A 465 -2.23 -5.72 -20.04
N SER A 466 -2.93 -6.78 -20.43
CA SER A 466 -3.05 -7.19 -21.84
C SER A 466 -4.03 -6.35 -22.67
N MET A 467 -4.91 -5.58 -22.02
CA MET A 467 -5.97 -4.81 -22.68
C MET A 467 -5.42 -3.59 -23.45
N PRO A 468 -6.12 -3.11 -24.50
CA PRO A 468 -5.69 -1.99 -25.35
C PRO A 468 -6.00 -0.63 -24.71
N PHE A 469 -5.61 -0.46 -23.46
CA PHE A 469 -5.82 0.78 -22.72
C PHE A 469 -4.49 1.50 -22.50
N GLU A 470 -4.55 2.83 -22.40
CA GLU A 470 -3.39 3.62 -22.01
C GLU A 470 -3.01 3.36 -20.55
N VAL A 471 -1.75 3.62 -20.17
CA VAL A 471 -1.22 3.35 -18.82
C VAL A 471 -2.11 3.91 -17.71
N ILE A 472 -2.59 5.15 -17.87
CA ILE A 472 -3.43 5.81 -16.86
C ILE A 472 -4.78 5.09 -16.71
N GLN A 473 -5.38 4.68 -17.83
CA GLN A 473 -6.64 3.94 -17.83
C GLN A 473 -6.45 2.54 -17.23
N LYS A 474 -5.36 1.84 -17.59
CA LYS A 474 -4.98 0.56 -16.99
C LYS A 474 -4.84 0.68 -15.48
N GLY A 475 -4.11 1.68 -14.97
CA GLY A 475 -3.93 1.84 -13.52
C GLY A 475 -5.23 2.15 -12.77
N LYS A 476 -6.16 2.93 -13.36
CA LYS A 476 -7.51 3.11 -12.80
C LYS A 476 -8.29 1.79 -12.75
N LEU A 477 -8.24 1.00 -13.82
CA LEU A 477 -8.89 -0.31 -13.86
C LEU A 477 -8.26 -1.28 -12.85
N ILE A 478 -6.94 -1.24 -12.65
CA ILE A 478 -6.24 -2.06 -11.66
C ILE A 478 -6.71 -1.73 -10.25
N ILE A 479 -6.84 -0.44 -9.91
CA ILE A 479 -7.34 0.00 -8.60
C ILE A 479 -8.74 -0.56 -8.32
N LEU A 480 -9.67 -0.43 -9.28
CA LEU A 480 -11.04 -0.94 -9.09
C LEU A 480 -11.12 -2.48 -9.16
N GLY A 481 -10.41 -3.09 -10.11
CA GLY A 481 -10.37 -4.53 -10.32
C GLY A 481 -9.80 -5.28 -9.11
N ALA A 482 -8.83 -4.70 -8.41
CA ALA A 482 -8.26 -5.23 -7.18
C ALA A 482 -9.30 -5.35 -6.03
N ALA A 483 -10.35 -4.55 -6.04
CA ALA A 483 -11.39 -4.60 -5.01
C ALA A 483 -12.44 -5.70 -5.25
N VAL A 484 -12.59 -6.21 -6.48
CA VAL A 484 -13.60 -7.23 -6.80
C VAL A 484 -13.38 -8.52 -6.00
N PRO A 485 -12.17 -9.12 -5.97
CA PRO A 485 -11.93 -10.32 -5.16
C PRO A 485 -12.13 -10.08 -3.66
N LEU A 486 -11.83 -8.87 -3.17
CA LEU A 486 -12.06 -8.49 -1.78
C LEU A 486 -13.54 -8.47 -1.40
N ILE A 487 -14.39 -7.92 -2.28
CA ILE A 487 -15.84 -7.88 -2.05
C ILE A 487 -16.40 -9.30 -2.03
N ILE A 488 -16.01 -10.13 -3.00
CA ILE A 488 -16.42 -11.54 -3.06
C ILE A 488 -15.99 -12.28 -1.79
N HIS A 489 -14.74 -12.11 -1.36
CA HIS A 489 -14.22 -12.72 -0.14
C HIS A 489 -14.94 -12.22 1.11
N ALA A 490 -15.26 -10.94 1.19
CA ALA A 490 -16.01 -10.37 2.32
C ALA A 490 -17.43 -10.94 2.41
N VAL A 491 -18.12 -11.11 1.28
CA VAL A 491 -19.44 -11.79 1.22
C VAL A 491 -19.29 -13.24 1.68
N PHE A 492 -18.32 -13.99 1.12
CA PHE A 492 -18.03 -15.36 1.54
C PHE A 492 -17.74 -15.46 3.04
N SER A 493 -16.98 -14.52 3.59
CA SER A 493 -16.68 -14.46 5.03
C SER A 493 -17.88 -14.19 5.89
N SER A 494 -18.74 -13.29 5.43
CA SER A 494 -19.98 -12.98 6.10
C SER A 494 -20.92 -14.19 6.17
N LEU A 495 -21.08 -14.92 5.06
CA LEU A 495 -21.92 -16.12 5.00
C LEU A 495 -21.36 -17.28 5.83
N SER A 496 -20.03 -17.45 5.85
CA SER A 496 -19.40 -18.50 6.65
C SER A 496 -19.54 -18.23 8.16
N ASP A 497 -19.44 -16.97 8.59
CA ASP A 497 -19.68 -16.61 10.00
C ASP A 497 -21.14 -16.87 10.42
N THR A 498 -22.11 -16.74 9.52
CA THR A 498 -23.50 -17.15 9.81
C THR A 498 -23.61 -18.66 10.02
N GLN A 499 -23.00 -19.46 9.13
CA GLN A 499 -22.99 -20.92 9.22
C GLN A 499 -22.31 -21.43 10.50
N ASP A 500 -21.15 -20.85 10.87
CA ASP A 500 -20.40 -21.23 12.07
C ASP A 500 -21.21 -21.01 13.36
N ARG A 501 -22.20 -20.12 13.34
CA ARG A 501 -23.05 -19.82 14.51
C ARG A 501 -24.21 -20.81 14.64
N GLU A 502 -24.90 -21.11 13.53
CA GLU A 502 -25.98 -22.10 13.56
C GLU A 502 -25.49 -23.47 14.01
N MET A 503 -24.28 -23.87 13.62
CA MET A 503 -23.70 -25.13 14.08
C MET A 503 -23.49 -25.19 15.60
N VAL A 504 -23.36 -24.05 16.26
CA VAL A 504 -23.21 -23.97 17.72
C VAL A 504 -24.57 -23.94 18.40
N ASP A 505 -25.55 -23.20 17.86
CA ASP A 505 -26.90 -23.18 18.43
C ASP A 505 -27.61 -24.55 18.30
N ALA A 506 -27.13 -25.40 17.40
CA ALA A 506 -27.58 -26.79 17.23
C ALA A 506 -26.86 -27.82 18.13
N GLN A 507 -25.84 -27.43 18.90
CA GLN A 507 -25.10 -28.27 19.88
C GLN A 507 -25.49 -27.91 21.31
#